data_AF-A0A6L9H9B8-F1
#
_entry.id   AF-A0A6L9H9B8-F1
#
_cell.length_a   1.000
_cell.length_b   1.000
_cell.length_c   1.000
_cell.angle_alpha   90.00
_cell.angle_beta   90.00
_cell.angle_gamma   90.00
#
_symmetry.space_group_name_H-M   'P 1'
#
loop_
_entity.id
_entity.type
_entity.pdbx_description
1 polymer ?
#
loop_
_entity_poly.entity_id
_entity_poly.type
_entity_poly.pdbx_seq_one_letter_code
_entity_poly.pdbx_strand_id
1 'polypeptide(L)'
;MVDGTVDRPLGTAHPRHSEMIYPINYGYVNNVLAGDGAEQDVYIFGTNKPLKSFRGKVVAVWHRFDDVEDKWIVSLNGEDIAEEKILGDISFQEQFFYGKLYK
;
A
#
# COMPACT_ATOMS: atom_id res chain seq x y z
N MET A 1 11.34 6.80 -8.55
CA MET A 1 10.87 5.41 -8.76
C MET A 1 11.40 4.58 -7.61
N VAL A 2 10.60 3.66 -7.11
CA VAL A 2 10.96 2.70 -6.06
C VAL A 2 10.72 1.29 -6.60
N ASP A 3 11.47 0.33 -6.10
CA ASP A 3 11.25 -1.10 -6.32
C ASP A 3 11.01 -1.82 -5.00
N GLY A 4 10.25 -2.90 -5.05
CA GLY A 4 9.86 -3.61 -3.85
C GLY A 4 9.25 -4.97 -4.12
N THR A 5 8.94 -5.65 -3.03
CA THR A 5 8.41 -7.02 -3.03
C THR A 5 6.94 -6.99 -2.60
N VAL A 6 6.12 -7.82 -3.23
CA VAL A 6 4.70 -7.97 -2.89
C VAL A 6 4.56 -9.17 -1.96
N ASP A 7 4.23 -8.92 -0.70
CA ASP A 7 4.03 -9.96 0.32
C ASP A 7 2.56 -10.39 0.43
N ARG A 8 1.63 -9.51 0.04
CA ARG A 8 0.18 -9.76 0.01
C ARG A 8 -0.36 -9.44 -1.38
N PRO A 9 -0.28 -10.40 -2.32
CA PRO A 9 -0.82 -10.22 -3.66
C PRO A 9 -2.33 -9.98 -3.64
N LEU A 10 -2.82 -9.25 -4.63
CA LEU A 10 -4.25 -9.02 -4.85
C LEU A 10 -5.04 -10.33 -4.77
N GLY A 11 -6.10 -10.34 -3.97
CA GLY A 11 -7.00 -11.47 -3.79
C GLY A 11 -6.56 -12.48 -2.72
N THR A 12 -5.43 -12.26 -2.06
CA THR A 12 -4.99 -13.10 -0.94
C THR A 12 -5.60 -12.65 0.39
N ALA A 13 -5.78 -13.61 1.30
CA ALA A 13 -6.29 -13.33 2.64
C ALA A 13 -5.18 -12.82 3.55
N HIS A 14 -5.52 -11.96 4.51
CA HIS A 14 -4.59 -11.49 5.52
C HIS A 14 -4.07 -12.68 6.36
N PRO A 15 -2.76 -12.80 6.64
CA PRO A 15 -2.18 -13.96 7.33
C PRO A 15 -2.79 -14.27 8.71
N ARG A 16 -3.27 -13.22 9.40
CA ARG A 16 -3.91 -13.33 10.72
C ARG A 16 -5.45 -13.22 10.72
N HIS A 17 -6.04 -12.81 9.59
CA HIS A 17 -7.47 -12.47 9.46
C HIS A 17 -7.98 -13.00 8.11
N SER A 18 -8.34 -14.28 8.04
CA SER A 18 -8.64 -14.94 6.76
C SER A 18 -9.89 -14.38 6.06
N GLU A 19 -10.76 -13.72 6.82
CA GLU A 19 -11.93 -12.98 6.35
C GLU A 19 -11.57 -11.68 5.61
N MET A 20 -10.37 -11.15 5.84
CA MET A 20 -9.89 -9.91 5.25
C MET A 20 -9.10 -10.20 3.98
N ILE A 21 -9.71 -9.97 2.82
CA ILE A 21 -9.08 -10.15 1.52
C ILE A 21 -8.48 -8.84 1.03
N TYR A 22 -7.25 -8.88 0.55
CA TYR A 22 -6.57 -7.72 -0.05
C TYR A 22 -7.15 -7.42 -1.45
N PRO A 23 -7.88 -6.30 -1.64
CA PRO A 23 -8.44 -5.94 -2.94
C PRO A 23 -7.38 -5.33 -3.88
N ILE A 24 -6.19 -5.04 -3.36
CA ILE A 24 -5.06 -4.42 -4.04
C ILE A 24 -3.77 -5.12 -3.62
N ASN A 25 -2.72 -5.07 -4.45
CA ASN A 25 -1.41 -5.59 -4.07
C ASN A 25 -0.82 -4.73 -2.94
N TYR A 26 -0.30 -5.41 -1.92
CA TYR A 26 0.41 -4.81 -0.80
C TYR A 26 1.78 -5.46 -0.65
N GLY A 27 2.74 -4.66 -0.19
CA GLY A 27 4.13 -5.04 -0.10
C GLY A 27 4.95 -3.98 0.60
N TYR A 28 6.25 -4.03 0.39
CA TYR A 28 7.20 -3.09 0.97
C TYR A 28 8.27 -2.68 -0.04
N VAL A 29 8.86 -1.51 0.18
CA VAL A 29 9.97 -0.98 -0.62
C VAL A 29 11.28 -1.60 -0.15
N ASN A 30 12.09 -2.11 -1.08
CA ASN A 30 13.36 -2.73 -0.73
C ASN A 30 14.32 -1.68 -0.14
N ASN A 31 14.97 -2.02 0.98
CA ASN A 31 16.04 -1.22 1.62
C ASN A 31 15.62 0.19 2.09
N VAL A 32 14.33 0.44 2.30
CA VAL A 32 13.83 1.68 2.89
C VAL A 32 13.13 1.33 4.18
N LEU A 33 13.65 1.78 5.32
CA LEU A 33 13.07 1.50 6.63
C LEU A 33 12.00 2.55 7.01
N ALA A 34 10.92 2.09 7.62
CA ALA A 34 9.88 2.91 8.23
C ALA A 34 10.19 3.22 9.71
N GLY A 35 9.28 3.94 10.37
CA GLY A 35 9.43 4.38 11.75
C GLY A 35 9.52 3.26 12.80
N ASP A 36 9.03 2.07 12.46
CA ASP A 36 9.09 0.86 13.28
C ASP A 36 10.37 0.03 13.08
N GLY A 37 11.21 0.41 12.11
CA GLY A 37 12.43 -0.31 11.75
C GLY A 37 12.23 -1.48 10.77
N ALA A 38 11.00 -1.73 10.30
CA ALA A 38 10.71 -2.64 9.18
C ALA A 38 10.78 -1.90 7.85
N GLU A 39 10.71 -2.61 6.71
CA GLU A 39 10.65 -1.95 5.40
C GLU A 39 9.37 -1.12 5.21
N GLN A 40 9.46 -0.04 4.44
CA GLN A 40 8.37 0.89 4.17
C GLN A 40 7.26 0.22 3.36
N ASP A 41 6.11 0.06 4.00
CA ASP A 41 4.92 -0.55 3.40
C ASP A 41 4.29 0.30 2.28
N VAL A 42 3.69 -0.39 1.32
CA VAL A 42 3.07 0.19 0.13
C VAL A 42 1.74 -0.46 -0.28
N TYR A 43 0.86 0.38 -0.81
CA TYR A 43 -0.25 -0.03 -1.67
C TYR A 43 0.12 0.20 -3.15
N ILE A 44 -0.07 -0.80 -4.00
CA ILE A 44 0.42 -0.77 -5.39
C ILE A 44 -0.75 -0.74 -6.38
N PHE A 45 -0.89 0.39 -7.07
CA PHE A 45 -1.91 0.69 -8.06
C PHE A 45 -1.38 0.56 -9.50
N GLY A 46 -2.32 0.46 -10.45
CA GLY A 46 -2.01 0.37 -11.90
C GLY A 46 -2.03 -1.05 -12.45
N THR A 47 -2.61 -2.01 -11.71
CA THR A 47 -2.88 -3.37 -12.20
C THR A 47 -4.08 -3.98 -11.50
N ASN A 48 -4.73 -4.93 -12.16
CA ASN A 48 -5.78 -5.80 -11.64
C ASN A 48 -5.33 -7.27 -11.53
N LYS A 49 -4.02 -7.50 -11.51
CA LYS A 49 -3.40 -8.82 -11.40
C LYS A 49 -2.55 -8.91 -10.12
N PRO A 50 -2.46 -10.09 -9.48
CA PRO A 50 -1.52 -10.32 -8.40
C PRO A 50 -0.07 -10.17 -8.90
N LEU A 51 0.78 -9.59 -8.08
CA LEU A 51 2.19 -9.36 -8.37
C LEU A 51 3.10 -10.13 -7.41
N LYS A 52 4.37 -10.28 -7.79
CA LYS A 52 5.44 -10.78 -6.91
C LYS A 52 6.42 -9.67 -6.51
N SER A 53 6.63 -8.72 -7.40
CA SER A 53 7.47 -7.54 -7.20
C SER A 53 6.91 -6.38 -8.01
N PHE A 54 7.37 -5.17 -7.71
CA PHE A 54 6.95 -3.97 -8.41
C PHE A 54 8.11 -3.01 -8.64
N ARG A 55 7.92 -2.13 -9.62
CA ARG A 55 8.68 -0.89 -9.77
C ARG A 55 7.68 0.20 -10.14
N GLY A 56 7.64 1.29 -9.37
CA GLY A 56 6.63 2.33 -9.56
C GLY A 56 7.03 3.69 -8.99
N LYS A 57 6.15 4.67 -9.13
CA LYS A 57 6.31 6.02 -8.59
C LYS A 57 5.46 6.16 -7.34
N VAL A 58 6.02 6.68 -6.25
CA VAL A 58 5.23 7.11 -5.09
C VAL A 58 4.45 8.37 -5.51
N VAL A 59 3.13 8.32 -5.38
CA VAL A 59 2.21 9.40 -5.79
C VAL A 59 1.40 9.98 -4.65
N ALA A 60 1.38 9.32 -3.49
CA ALA A 60 0.76 9.80 -2.27
C ALA A 60 1.31 9.02 -1.05
N VAL A 61 0.99 9.49 0.15
CA VAL A 61 1.26 8.84 1.43
C VAL A 61 -0.01 8.87 2.26
N TRP A 62 -0.45 7.71 2.74
CA TRP A 62 -1.41 7.62 3.84
C TRP A 62 -0.63 7.67 5.15
N HIS A 63 -0.71 8.81 5.82
CA HIS A 63 -0.05 9.03 7.10
C HIS A 63 -1.01 8.68 8.23
N ARG A 64 -0.62 7.74 9.08
CA ARG A 64 -1.39 7.38 10.27
C ARG A 64 -0.99 8.28 11.43
N PHE A 65 -1.98 8.76 12.17
CA PHE A 65 -1.79 9.64 13.32
C PHE A 65 -1.72 8.87 14.64
N ASP A 66 -2.29 7.67 14.67
CA ASP A 66 -2.40 6.79 15.85
C ASP A 66 -1.52 5.54 15.76
N ASP A 67 -0.66 5.48 14.75
CA ASP A 67 0.25 4.37 14.47
C ASP A 67 1.55 4.92 13.86
N VAL A 68 2.66 4.19 14.02
CA VAL A 68 4.00 4.65 13.58
C VAL A 68 4.31 4.30 12.13
N GLU A 69 3.44 3.55 11.46
CA GLU A 69 3.65 3.09 10.10
C GLU A 69 2.83 3.90 9.08
N ASP A 70 3.50 4.72 8.29
CA ASP A 70 2.90 5.31 7.09
C ASP A 70 2.77 4.27 5.98
N LYS A 71 1.78 4.42 5.10
CA LYS A 71 1.61 3.58 3.91
C LYS A 71 1.79 4.41 2.65
N TRP A 72 2.78 4.04 1.83
CA TRP A 72 3.04 4.73 0.57
C TRP A 72 2.10 4.24 -0.53
N ILE A 73 1.66 5.16 -1.39
CA ILE A 73 0.82 4.84 -2.55
C ILE A 73 1.70 4.85 -3.79
N VAL A 74 1.83 3.69 -4.44
CA VAL A 74 2.69 3.50 -5.61
C VAL A 74 1.86 3.29 -6.87
N SER A 75 2.13 4.08 -7.91
CA SER A 75 1.57 3.92 -9.26
C SER A 75 2.60 3.23 -10.17
N LEU A 76 2.23 2.08 -10.75
CA LEU A 76 3.12 1.29 -11.63
C LEU A 76 3.45 2.02 -12.94
N ASN A 77 2.48 2.70 -13.53
CA ASN A 77 2.65 3.48 -14.77
C ASN A 77 3.01 4.95 -14.49
N GLY A 78 3.04 5.36 -13.22
CA GLY A 78 3.36 6.73 -12.81
C GLY A 78 2.24 7.74 -13.04
N GLU A 79 1.05 7.27 -13.44
CA GLU A 79 -0.15 8.10 -13.56
C GLU A 79 -0.62 8.55 -12.18
N ASP A 80 -1.25 9.72 -12.15
CA ASP A 80 -1.94 10.20 -10.96
C ASP A 80 -3.19 9.35 -10.70
N ILE A 81 -3.56 9.22 -9.43
CA ILE A 81 -4.69 8.39 -8.99
C ILE A 81 -5.64 9.29 -8.20
N ALA A 82 -6.92 9.29 -8.55
CA ALA A 82 -7.93 10.05 -7.82
C ALA A 82 -7.94 9.70 -6.32
N GLU A 83 -8.07 10.70 -5.46
CA GLU A 83 -8.04 10.51 -4.00
C GLU A 83 -9.14 9.56 -3.54
N GLU A 84 -10.34 9.68 -4.11
CA GLU A 84 -11.48 8.82 -3.79
C GLU A 84 -11.21 7.36 -4.13
N LYS A 85 -10.46 7.12 -5.21
CA LYS A 85 -10.02 5.76 -5.58
C LYS A 85 -8.99 5.22 -4.60
N ILE A 86 -8.01 6.04 -4.21
CA ILE A 86 -7.01 5.63 -3.21
C ILE A 86 -7.73 5.26 -1.91
N LEU A 87 -8.53 6.17 -1.36
CA LEU A 87 -9.24 5.98 -0.10
C LEU A 87 -10.19 4.78 -0.14
N GLY A 88 -10.90 4.59 -1.26
CA GLY A 88 -11.77 3.43 -1.45
C GLY A 88 -11.01 2.11 -1.43
N ASP A 89 -9.94 1.99 -2.22
CA ASP A 89 -9.19 0.73 -2.38
C ASP A 89 -8.39 0.34 -1.13
N ILE A 90 -7.97 1.31 -0.30
CA ILE A 90 -7.24 1.03 0.97
C ILE A 90 -8.15 0.92 2.19
N SER A 91 -9.43 1.32 2.08
CA SER A 91 -10.39 1.37 3.20
C SER A 91 -10.55 0.06 3.95
N PHE A 92 -10.42 -1.08 3.28
CA PHE A 92 -10.55 -2.40 3.89
C PHE A 92 -9.60 -2.59 5.10
N GLN A 93 -8.42 -1.97 5.06
CA GLN A 93 -7.43 -1.99 6.14
C GLN A 93 -7.40 -0.67 6.90
N GLU A 94 -7.44 0.46 6.19
CA GLU A 94 -7.28 1.76 6.82
C GLU A 94 -8.50 2.22 7.61
N GLN A 95 -9.64 1.53 7.51
CA GLN A 95 -10.79 1.74 8.42
C GLN A 95 -10.47 1.51 9.91
N PHE A 96 -9.38 0.81 10.22
CA PHE A 96 -8.95 0.52 11.59
C PHE A 96 -7.95 1.54 12.14
N PHE A 97 -7.55 2.53 11.35
CA PHE A 97 -6.55 3.54 11.72
C PHE A 97 -7.08 4.95 11.48
N TYR A 98 -6.61 5.91 12.26
CA TYR A 98 -6.89 7.32 12.02
C TYR A 98 -5.74 7.93 11.23
N GLY A 99 -6.04 8.39 10.01
CA GLY A 99 -5.01 8.93 9.13
C GLY A 99 -5.51 9.98 8.15
N LYS A 100 -4.58 10.47 7.34
CA LYS A 100 -4.83 11.41 6.26
C LYS A 100 -3.98 11.08 5.04
N LEU A 101 -4.58 11.20 3.86
CA LEU A 101 -3.89 11.13 2.59
C LEU A 101 -3.18 12.45 2.28
N TYR A 102 -1.91 12.37 1.89
CA TYR A 102 -1.09 13.47 1.39
C TYR A 102 -0.62 13.14 -0.02
N LYS A 103 -0.80 14.06 -0.96
CA LYS A 103 -0.34 13.96 -2.36
C LYS A 103 0.86 14.87 -2.61
#